data_AF-A0A970I211-F1
#
_entry.id   AF-A0A970I211-F1
#
_cell.length_a   1.000
_cell.length_b   1.000
_cell.length_c   1.000
_cell.angle_alpha   90.00
_cell.angle_beta   90.00
_cell.angle_gamma   90.00
#
_symmetry.space_group_name_H-M   'P 1'
#
loop_
_entity.id
_entity.type
_entity.pdbx_description
1 polymer ?
#
loop_
_entity_poly.entity_id
_entity_poly.type
_entity_poly.pdbx_seq_one_letter_code
_entity_poly.pdbx_strand_id
1 'polypeptide(L)' 'MNKRSFIILACIFLLGPVLGQSWIRINQLGYLPRSVKVAVCISNDGLSAKNFTVHNAITG' A
#
# COMPACT_ATOMS: atom_id res chain seq x y z
N MET A 1 22.82 12.35 -13.25
CA MET A 1 22.82 11.44 -12.08
C MET A 1 24.19 10.80 -11.96
N ASN A 2 24.81 10.89 -10.78
CA ASN A 2 26.02 10.15 -10.45
C ASN A 2 25.74 8.63 -10.41
N LYS A 3 26.70 7.83 -10.85
CA LYS A 3 26.61 6.37 -11.01
C LYS A 3 26.08 5.67 -9.75
N ARG A 4 26.48 6.18 -8.58
CA ARG A 4 26.06 5.72 -7.26
C ARG A 4 24.56 5.92 -7.02
N SER A 5 24.00 7.07 -7.36
CA SER A 5 22.56 7.33 -7.17
C SER A 5 21.69 6.54 -8.15
N PHE A 6 22.20 6.24 -9.35
CA PHE A 6 21.51 5.33 -10.28
C PHE A 6 21.45 3.89 -9.72
N ILE A 7 22.54 3.42 -9.11
CA ILE A 7 22.59 2.10 -8.46
C ILE A 7 21.63 2.04 -7.27
N ILE A 8 21.59 3.08 -6.42
CA ILE A 8 20.66 3.13 -5.29
C ILE A 8 19.20 3.11 -5.77
N LEU A 9 18.87 3.89 -6.79
CA LEU A 9 17.52 3.90 -7.37
C LEU A 9 17.15 2.53 -7.94
N ALA A 10 18.06 1.87 -8.66
CA ALA A 10 17.85 0.53 -9.19
C ALA A 10 17.63 -0.52 -8.09
N CYS A 11 18.39 -0.46 -6.99
CA CYS A 11 18.20 -1.35 -5.84
C CYS A 11 16.82 -1.19 -5.17
N ILE A 12 16.28 0.03 -5.11
CA ILE A 12 14.93 0.28 -4.56
C ILE A 12 13.84 -0.37 -5.42
N PHE A 13 14.00 -0.40 -6.74
CA PHE A 13 13.05 -1.06 -7.65
C PHE A 13 13.16 -2.59 -7.69
N LEU A 14 14.30 -3.16 -7.27
CA LEU A 14 14.51 -4.61 -7.20
C LEU A 14 13.94 -5.25 -5.93
N LEU A 15 13.58 -4.44 -4.92
CA LEU A 15 12.68 -4.83 -3.85
C LEU A 15 11.26 -4.91 -4.44
N GLY A 16 11.00 -5.96 -5.22
CA GLY A 16 9.70 -6.21 -5.83
C GLY A 16 8.58 -6.19 -4.79
N PRO A 17 7.33 -5.93 -5.20
CA PRO A 17 6.21 -5.95 -4.27
C PRO A 17 6.18 -7.31 -3.58
N VAL A 18 6.18 -7.30 -2.25
CA VAL A 18 5.87 -8.49 -1.46
C VAL A 18 4.55 -9.03 -2.00
N LEU A 19 4.59 -10.17 -2.69
CA LEU A 19 3.40 -10.82 -3.26
C LEU A 19 2.59 -11.41 -2.11
N GLY A 20 1.92 -10.56 -1.35
CA GLY A 20 0.91 -10.98 -0.38
C GLY A 20 -0.26 -11.63 -1.12
N GLN A 21 -0.78 -12.73 -0.59
CA GLN A 21 -1.96 -13.43 -1.13
C GLN A 21 -3.24 -12.58 -1.10
N SER A 22 -3.23 -11.52 -0.27
CA SER A 22 -4.28 -10.52 -0.18
C SER A 22 -3.68 -9.15 0.10
N TRP A 23 -4.35 -8.09 -0.35
CA TRP A 23 -3.95 -6.71 -0.04
C TRP A 23 -5.16 -5.76 -0.01
N ILE A 24 -5.00 -4.63 0.67
CA ILE A 24 -5.97 -3.54 0.66
C ILE A 24 -5.44 -2.44 -0.27
N ARG A 25 -6.17 -2.13 -1.35
CA ARG A 25 -5.89 -0.96 -2.19
C ARG A 25 -6.60 0.28 -1.65
N ILE A 26 -5.86 1.39 -1.62
CA ILE A 26 -6.35 2.75 -1.34
C ILE A 26 -5.70 3.73 -2.34
N ASN A 27 -6.21 4.96 -2.42
CA ASN A 27 -5.51 6.04 -3.10
C ASN A 27 -4.22 6.39 -2.34
N GLN A 28 -3.07 6.10 -2.94
CA GLN A 28 -1.74 6.33 -2.34
C GLN A 28 -1.40 7.82 -2.17
N LEU A 29 -2.03 8.72 -2.94
CA LEU A 29 -1.86 10.16 -2.79
C LEU A 29 -2.69 10.73 -1.63
N GLY A 30 -3.66 9.97 -1.13
CA GLY A 30 -4.59 10.40 -0.09
C GLY A 30 -5.94 10.84 -0.64
N TYR A 31 -6.73 11.49 0.21
CA TYR A 31 -8.11 11.89 -0.07
C TYR A 31 -8.36 13.31 0.41
N LEU A 32 -9.23 14.02 -0.30
CA LEU A 32 -9.67 15.34 0.15
C LEU A 32 -10.46 15.25 1.47
N PRO A 33 -10.41 16.31 2.29
CA PRO A 33 -11.28 16.43 3.46
C PRO A 33 -12.76 16.31 3.07
N ARG A 34 -13.55 15.60 3.89
CA ARG A 34 -15.00 15.40 3.73
C ARG A 34 -15.46 14.70 2.43
N SER A 35 -14.54 14.28 1.56
CA SER A 35 -14.87 13.42 0.41
C SER A 35 -14.98 11.95 0.81
N VAL A 36 -15.69 11.17 -0.01
CA VAL A 36 -15.81 9.72 0.11
C VAL A 36 -14.42 9.07 0.05
N LYS A 37 -14.18 8.10 0.94
CA LYS A 37 -12.94 7.33 1.06
C LYS A 37 -13.27 5.87 0.81
N VAL A 38 -12.50 5.24 -0.07
CA VAL A 38 -12.74 3.85 -0.50
C VAL A 38 -11.47 3.05 -0.28
N ALA A 39 -11.60 1.90 0.39
CA ALA A 39 -10.59 0.87 0.51
C ALA A 39 -11.13 -0.43 -0.08
N VAL A 40 -10.32 -1.15 -0.86
CA VAL A 40 -10.74 -2.38 -1.53
C VAL A 40 -9.83 -3.52 -1.08
N CYS A 41 -10.39 -4.52 -0.40
CA CYS A 41 -9.67 -5.74 -0.10
C CYS A 41 -9.72 -6.68 -1.31
N ILE A 42 -8.56 -7.14 -1.76
CA ILE A 42 -8.38 -8.09 -2.86
C ILE A 42 -7.71 -9.32 -2.28
N SER A 43 -8.21 -10.50 -2.63
CA SER A 43 -7.66 -11.79 -2.19
C SER A 43 -7.92 -12.85 -3.25
N ASN A 44 -6.95 -13.74 -3.44
CA ASN A 44 -7.13 -14.93 -4.28
C ASN A 44 -7.89 -16.05 -3.53
N ASP A 45 -7.87 -16.03 -2.19
CA ASP A 45 -8.59 -16.98 -1.34
C ASP A 45 -9.84 -16.34 -0.71
N GLY A 46 -10.78 -17.18 -0.27
CA GLY A 46 -11.97 -16.74 0.46
C GLY A 46 -11.59 -15.99 1.73
N LEU A 47 -11.88 -14.69 1.78
CA LEU A 47 -11.52 -13.84 2.91
C LEU A 47 -12.52 -14.04 4.07
N SER A 48 -12.03 -14.44 5.24
CA SER A 48 -12.87 -14.56 6.46
C SER A 48 -13.07 -13.24 7.21
N ALA A 49 -12.35 -12.18 6.84
CA ALA A 49 -12.39 -10.91 7.57
C ALA A 49 -13.73 -10.20 7.38
N LYS A 50 -14.45 -9.98 8.49
CA LYS A 50 -15.78 -9.32 8.50
C LYS A 50 -15.70 -7.82 8.79
N ASN A 51 -14.59 -7.37 9.37
CA ASN A 51 -14.42 -6.00 9.88
C ASN A 51 -13.08 -5.42 9.42
N PHE A 52 -13.02 -4.09 9.32
CA PHE A 52 -11.79 -3.35 9.09
C PHE A 52 -11.73 -2.14 10.02
N THR A 53 -10.52 -1.68 10.33
CA THR A 53 -10.25 -0.49 11.14
C THR A 53 -9.33 0.46 10.39
N VAL A 54 -9.40 1.75 10.76
CA VAL A 54 -8.49 2.78 10.27
C VAL A 54 -7.68 3.26 11.46
N HIS A 55 -6.36 3.28 11.30
CA HIS A 55 -5.42 3.69 12.33
C HIS A 55 -4.75 5.00 11.94
N ASN A 56 -4.33 5.77 12.95
CA ASN A 56 -3.48 6.92 12.72
C ASN A 56 -2.07 6.41 12.42
N ALA A 57 -1.46 6.89 11.35
CA ALA A 57 -0.15 6.40 10.92
C ALA A 57 0.98 6.68 11.93
N ILE A 58 0.83 7.67 12.82
CA ILE A 58 1.83 8.08 13.81
C ILE A 58 1.54 7.43 15.16
N THR A 59 0.29 7.37 15.59
CA THR A 59 -0.08 6.93 16.94
C THR A 59 -0.63 5.50 17.02
N GLY A 60 -0.92 4.86 15.89
CA GLY A 60 -1.61 3.56 15.83
C GLY A 60 -3.12 3.68 15.96
#